data_AF-A0A1Z9PSW3-F1
#
_entry.id   AF-A0A1Z9PSW3-F1
#
_cell.length_a   1.000
_cell.length_b   1.000
_cell.length_c   1.000
_cell.angle_alpha   90.00
_cell.angle_beta   90.00
_cell.angle_gamma   90.00
#
_symmetry.space_group_name_H-M   'P 1'
#
loop_
_entity.id
_entity.type
_entity.pdbx_description
1 polymer ?
#
loop_
_entity_poly.entity_id
_entity_poly.type
_entity_poly.pdbx_seq_one_letter_code
_entity_poly.pdbx_strand_id
1 'polypeptide(L)'
;MQLSNIIFLLTFIIAISFFVKNLNKIISNIKLGKNVNRSDNKDIRLKNMFRVALGQSKMFDRPIAAFMHLLIYVGFVIINIEVIEIIIDGIFGTHRFLAHIISPNLYSFLIATFEILAFLVLFSCVVFLIRRNILKIKRFFGKEMTKWPKTDANLILIFEVFLMSAFFLMNASDQ
;
A
#
# COMPACT_ATOMS: atom_id res chain seq x y z
N MET A 1 23.00 -5.60 -19.36
CA MET A 1 21.86 -5.97 -18.50
C MET A 1 21.90 -7.47 -18.28
N GLN A 2 21.74 -7.92 -17.03
CA GLN A 2 21.64 -9.33 -16.72
C GLN A 2 20.23 -9.86 -17.09
N LEU A 3 20.09 -11.19 -17.25
CA LEU A 3 18.81 -11.83 -17.56
C LEU A 3 17.72 -11.48 -16.51
N SER A 4 18.10 -11.38 -15.24
CA SER A 4 17.26 -10.93 -14.12
C SER A 4 16.64 -9.56 -14.37
N ASN A 5 17.44 -8.56 -14.78
CA ASN A 5 16.95 -7.21 -15.07
C ASN A 5 15.98 -7.17 -16.24
N ILE A 6 16.20 -8.00 -17.27
CA ILE A 6 15.31 -8.08 -18.42
C ILE A 6 13.96 -8.63 -17.99
N ILE A 7 13.96 -9.70 -17.18
CA ILE A 7 12.73 -10.27 -16.59
C ILE A 7 12.02 -9.22 -15.73
N PHE A 8 12.75 -8.56 -14.83
CA PHE A 8 12.21 -7.50 -13.98
C PHE A 8 11.55 -6.38 -14.81
N LEU A 9 12.25 -5.87 -15.83
CA LEU A 9 11.78 -4.78 -16.67
C LEU A 9 10.50 -5.18 -17.43
N LEU A 10 10.47 -6.39 -18.00
CA LEU A 10 9.27 -6.90 -18.69
C LEU A 10 8.08 -7.02 -17.73
N THR A 11 8.28 -7.63 -16.56
CA THR A 11 7.23 -7.75 -15.53
C THR A 11 6.74 -6.38 -15.07
N PHE A 12 7.66 -5.43 -14.84
CA PHE A 12 7.34 -4.07 -14.41
C PHE A 12 6.53 -3.31 -15.47
N ILE A 13 6.94 -3.35 -16.74
CA ILE A 13 6.22 -2.73 -17.85
C ILE A 13 4.82 -3.32 -18.00
N ILE A 14 4.68 -4.64 -17.92
CA ILE A 14 3.38 -5.32 -18.00
C ILE A 14 2.50 -4.87 -16.83
N ALA A 15 2.99 -4.93 -15.59
CA ALA A 15 2.24 -4.56 -14.39
C ALA A 15 1.75 -3.11 -14.45
N ILE A 16 2.64 -2.15 -14.79
CA ILE A 16 2.27 -0.74 -14.94
C ILE A 16 1.28 -0.54 -16.08
N SER A 17 1.46 -1.21 -17.22
CA SER A 17 0.53 -1.09 -18.35
C SER A 17 -0.89 -1.52 -17.97
N PHE A 18 -1.03 -2.64 -17.25
CA PHE A 18 -2.32 -3.08 -16.72
C PHE A 18 -2.90 -2.12 -15.69
N PHE A 19 -2.08 -1.61 -14.77
CA PHE A 19 -2.48 -0.62 -13.78
C PHE A 19 -3.02 0.66 -14.45
N VAL A 20 -2.26 1.25 -15.37
CA VAL A 20 -2.64 2.47 -16.11
C VAL A 20 -3.92 2.24 -16.90
N LYS A 21 -4.07 1.08 -17.57
CA LYS A 21 -5.31 0.75 -18.30
C LYS A 21 -6.53 0.70 -17.38
N ASN A 22 -6.41 0.10 -16.19
CA ASN A 22 -7.52 0.03 -15.24
C ASN A 22 -7.82 1.39 -14.59
N LEU A 23 -6.78 2.17 -14.26
CA LEU A 23 -6.92 3.54 -13.78
C LEU A 23 -7.66 4.42 -14.80
N ASN A 24 -7.29 4.34 -16.07
CA ASN A 24 -7.95 5.10 -17.14
C ASN A 24 -9.42 4.73 -17.31
N LYS A 25 -9.79 3.46 -17.12
CA LYS A 25 -11.21 3.05 -17.10
C LYS A 25 -11.97 3.70 -15.95
N ILE A 26 -11.38 3.72 -14.74
CA ILE A 26 -11.99 4.37 -13.57
C ILE A 26 -12.16 5.87 -13.84
N ILE A 27 -11.12 6.54 -14.32
CA ILE A 27 -11.15 7.97 -14.65
C ILE A 27 -12.21 8.26 -15.73
N SER A 28 -12.28 7.44 -16.77
CA SER A 28 -13.28 7.58 -17.83
C SER A 28 -14.69 7.45 -17.28
N ASN A 29 -14.96 6.43 -16.46
CA ASN A 29 -16.26 6.24 -15.82
C ASN A 29 -16.66 7.41 -14.92
N ILE A 30 -15.72 7.98 -14.16
CA ILE A 30 -15.96 9.17 -13.33
C ILE A 30 -16.32 10.38 -14.21
N LYS A 31 -15.64 10.55 -15.35
CA LYS A 31 -15.88 11.66 -16.28
C LYS A 31 -17.20 11.55 -17.04
N LEU A 32 -17.83 10.37 -17.12
CA LEU A 32 -19.20 10.22 -17.63
C LEU A 32 -20.26 10.76 -16.67
N GLY A 33 -19.91 11.03 -15.41
CA GLY A 33 -20.80 11.66 -14.44
C GLY A 33 -21.18 13.09 -14.81
N LYS A 34 -22.19 13.64 -14.11
CA LYS A 34 -22.60 15.03 -14.31
C LYS A 34 -21.46 15.99 -13.97
N ASN A 35 -21.21 16.95 -14.85
CA ASN A 35 -20.31 18.06 -14.56
C ASN A 35 -20.86 18.87 -13.38
N VAL A 36 -20.09 18.94 -12.30
CA VAL A 36 -20.42 19.73 -11.11
C VAL A 36 -19.30 20.73 -10.91
N ASN A 37 -19.63 22.01 -10.93
CA ASN A 37 -18.67 23.05 -10.60
C ASN A 37 -18.34 23.00 -9.10
N ARG A 38 -17.05 22.84 -8.77
CA ARG A 38 -16.53 22.80 -7.40
C ARG A 38 -15.38 23.80 -7.21
N SER A 39 -15.36 24.87 -8.00
CA SER A 39 -14.34 25.92 -7.90
C SER A 39 -14.54 26.86 -6.70
N ASP A 40 -15.67 26.74 -6.00
CA ASP A 40 -16.00 27.51 -4.81
C ASP A 40 -15.26 27.01 -3.56
N ASN A 41 -14.90 27.92 -2.66
CA ASN A 41 -14.38 27.61 -1.31
C ASN A 41 -13.23 26.57 -1.29
N LYS A 42 -12.26 26.72 -2.20
CA LYS A 42 -11.16 25.76 -2.41
C LYS A 42 -10.43 25.39 -1.13
N ASP A 43 -10.11 26.37 -0.29
CA ASP A 43 -9.35 26.16 0.95
C ASP A 43 -10.13 25.29 1.95
N ILE A 44 -11.44 25.55 2.10
CA ILE A 44 -12.31 24.77 2.99
C ILE A 44 -12.44 23.34 2.46
N ARG A 45 -12.61 23.16 1.15
CA ARG A 45 -12.70 21.84 0.51
C ARG A 45 -11.41 21.06 0.63
N LEU A 46 -10.26 21.71 0.43
CA LEU A 46 -8.95 21.09 0.53
C LEU A 46 -8.64 20.69 1.97
N LYS A 47 -8.94 21.57 2.95
CA LYS A 47 -8.83 21.26 4.38
C LYS A 47 -9.72 20.09 4.77
N ASN A 48 -10.95 20.04 4.26
CA ASN A 48 -11.85 18.93 4.51
C ASN A 48 -11.36 17.64 3.85
N MET A 49 -10.85 17.70 2.61
CA MET A 49 -10.25 16.55 1.93
C MET A 49 -9.06 16.01 2.72
N PHE A 50 -8.12 16.85 3.16
CA PHE A 50 -7.00 16.40 3.96
C PHE A 50 -7.43 15.78 5.29
N ARG A 51 -8.40 16.39 5.98
CA ARG A 51 -8.96 15.84 7.23
C ARG A 51 -9.60 14.46 7.04
N VAL A 52 -10.37 14.28 5.97
CA VAL A 52 -11.14 13.05 5.75
C VAL A 52 -10.30 11.97 5.08
N ALA A 53 -9.53 12.32 4.05
CA ALA A 53 -8.75 11.37 3.24
C ALA A 53 -7.42 10.97 3.89
N LEU A 54 -6.61 11.94 4.32
CA LEU A 54 -5.33 11.63 4.99
C LEU A 54 -5.55 11.37 6.48
N GLY A 55 -6.36 12.21 7.14
CA GLY A 55 -6.62 12.09 8.57
C GLY A 55 -7.54 10.94 8.95
N GLN A 56 -8.14 10.21 7.99
CA GLN A 56 -9.03 9.06 8.26
C GLN A 56 -10.05 9.31 9.38
N SER A 57 -10.61 10.54 9.44
CA SER A 57 -11.28 11.05 10.64
C SER A 57 -12.50 10.24 11.10
N LYS A 58 -13.06 9.41 10.22
CA LYS A 58 -14.20 8.52 10.50
C LYS A 58 -13.80 7.16 11.11
N MET A 59 -12.51 6.85 11.16
CA MET A 59 -12.00 5.57 11.67
C MET A 59 -11.72 5.61 13.18
N PHE A 60 -11.50 6.80 13.75
CA PHE A 60 -11.16 7.01 15.16
C PHE A 60 -12.27 6.61 16.15
N ASP A 61 -13.52 6.46 15.69
CA ASP A 61 -14.62 5.91 16.50
C ASP A 61 -14.37 4.46 16.95
N ARG A 62 -13.37 3.79 16.38
CA ARG A 62 -12.96 2.42 16.73
C ARG A 62 -11.44 2.38 16.99
N PRO A 63 -10.98 2.64 18.22
CA PRO A 63 -9.58 2.92 18.51
C PRO A 63 -8.63 1.80 18.09
N ILE A 64 -9.00 0.53 18.30
CA ILE A 64 -8.18 -0.62 17.90
C ILE A 64 -8.03 -0.67 16.37
N ALA A 65 -9.12 -0.49 15.63
CA ALA A 65 -9.08 -0.52 14.16
C ALA A 65 -8.32 0.69 13.60
N ALA A 66 -8.49 1.87 14.21
CA ALA A 66 -7.76 3.07 13.85
C ALA A 66 -6.25 2.90 14.07
N PHE A 67 -5.84 2.34 15.21
CA PHE A 67 -4.44 2.08 15.51
C PHE A 67 -3.80 1.10 14.51
N MET A 68 -4.44 -0.06 14.28
CA MET A 68 -3.92 -1.03 13.30
C MET A 68 -3.85 -0.45 11.89
N HIS A 69 -4.83 0.35 11.48
CA HIS A 69 -4.79 1.01 10.16
C HIS A 69 -3.69 2.08 10.10
N LEU A 70 -3.43 2.80 11.20
CA LEU A 70 -2.34 3.77 11.26
C LEU A 70 -0.98 3.08 11.05
N LEU A 71 -0.76 1.90 11.65
CA LEU A 71 0.43 1.09 11.43
C LEU A 71 0.61 0.75 9.95
N ILE A 72 -0.45 0.24 9.31
CA ILE A 72 -0.46 -0.06 7.87
C ILE A 72 -0.16 1.20 7.05
N TYR A 73 -0.83 2.31 7.34
CA TYR A 73 -0.70 3.56 6.61
C TYR A 73 0.73 4.13 6.69
N VAL A 74 1.27 4.24 7.91
CA VAL A 74 2.64 4.73 8.13
C VAL A 74 3.66 3.79 7.50
N GLY A 75 3.47 2.47 7.65
CA GLY A 75 4.30 1.46 6.99
C GLY A 75 4.35 1.66 5.49
N PHE A 76 3.21 1.78 4.81
CA PHE A 76 3.18 2.00 3.37
C PHE A 76 3.82 3.33 2.96
N VAL A 77 3.55 4.43 3.67
CA VAL A 77 4.15 5.74 3.34
C VAL A 77 5.68 5.68 3.40
N ILE A 78 6.24 5.04 4.42
CA ILE A 78 7.69 4.97 4.64
C ILE A 78 8.34 3.94 3.72
N ILE A 79 7.76 2.75 3.55
CA ILE A 79 8.28 1.67 2.69
C ILE A 79 8.31 2.07 1.21
N ASN A 80 7.53 3.06 0.76
CA ASN A 80 7.63 3.57 -0.61
C ASN A 80 9.05 4.08 -0.96
N ILE A 81 9.83 4.52 0.02
CA ILE A 81 11.24 4.88 -0.18
C ILE A 81 12.04 3.65 -0.63
N GLU A 82 11.82 2.50 0.01
CA GLU A 82 12.42 1.21 -0.36
C GLU A 82 11.94 0.72 -1.73
N VAL A 83 10.66 0.91 -2.04
CA VAL A 83 10.11 0.55 -3.37
C VAL A 83 10.82 1.32 -4.48
N ILE A 84 11.18 2.58 -4.27
CA ILE A 84 11.96 3.35 -5.24
C ILE A 84 13.35 2.73 -5.42
N GLU A 85 14.02 2.34 -4.32
CA GLU A 85 15.31 1.62 -4.38
C GLU A 85 15.18 0.32 -5.19
N ILE A 86 14.19 -0.51 -4.91
CA ILE A 86 13.92 -1.77 -5.62
C ILE A 86 13.71 -1.55 -7.12
N ILE A 87 12.97 -0.49 -7.50
CA ILE A 87 12.74 -0.16 -8.92
C ILE A 87 14.04 0.24 -9.60
N ILE A 88 14.86 1.08 -8.96
CA ILE A 88 16.14 1.53 -9.51
C ILE A 88 17.08 0.33 -9.65
N ASP A 89 17.24 -0.46 -8.59
CA ASP A 89 18.08 -1.65 -8.56
C ASP A 89 17.66 -2.68 -9.62
N GLY A 90 16.35 -2.92 -9.76
CA GLY A 90 15.83 -3.84 -10.77
C GLY A 90 16.04 -3.38 -12.22
N ILE A 91 15.96 -2.07 -12.50
CA ILE A 91 16.18 -1.52 -13.84
C ILE A 91 17.68 -1.48 -14.17
N PHE A 92 18.49 -0.91 -13.29
CA PHE A 92 19.91 -0.64 -13.56
C PHE A 92 20.82 -1.81 -13.19
N GLY A 93 20.36 -2.79 -12.42
CA GLY A 93 21.18 -3.88 -11.91
C GLY A 93 22.14 -3.43 -10.83
N THR A 94 21.83 -2.32 -10.15
CA THR A 94 22.53 -1.89 -8.95
C THR A 94 22.07 -2.72 -7.75
N HIS A 95 22.85 -2.67 -6.68
CA HIS A 95 22.52 -3.32 -5.40
C HIS A 95 22.57 -2.27 -4.31
N ARG A 96 21.46 -2.08 -3.60
CA ARG A 96 21.28 -1.08 -2.53
C ARG A 96 21.72 0.31 -2.98
N PHE A 97 21.07 0.84 -4.02
CA PHE A 97 21.38 2.16 -4.55
C PHE A 97 21.39 3.28 -3.49
N LEU A 98 20.48 3.24 -2.50
CA LEU A 98 20.45 4.27 -1.46
C LEU A 98 21.65 4.17 -0.52
N ALA A 99 22.19 2.97 -0.27
CA ALA A 99 23.40 2.79 0.55
C ALA A 99 24.62 3.56 -0.01
N HIS A 100 24.64 3.79 -1.32
CA HIS A 100 25.69 4.52 -2.01
C HIS A 100 25.50 6.05 -1.97
N ILE A 101 24.29 6.53 -1.64
CA ILE A 101 23.94 7.95 -1.63
C ILE A 101 23.92 8.52 -0.21
N ILE A 102 23.39 7.76 0.74
CA ILE A 102 23.24 8.19 2.13
C ILE A 102 24.32 7.58 3.02
N SER A 103 24.52 8.16 4.21
CA SER A 103 25.53 7.64 5.14
C SER A 103 25.19 6.20 5.57
N PRO A 104 26.21 5.32 5.77
CA PRO A 104 25.98 3.93 6.16
C PRO A 104 25.11 3.79 7.41
N ASN A 105 25.34 4.65 8.41
CA ASN A 105 24.56 4.65 9.65
C ASN A 105 23.07 4.98 9.41
N LEU A 106 22.78 5.94 8.53
CA LEU A 106 21.41 6.29 8.19
C LEU A 106 20.74 5.19 7.38
N TYR A 107 21.48 4.54 6.48
CA TYR A 107 20.98 3.43 5.68
C TYR A 107 20.62 2.22 6.54
N SER A 108 21.51 1.79 7.44
CA SER A 108 21.23 0.70 8.37
C SER A 108 20.04 1.01 9.30
N PHE A 109 19.92 2.26 9.77
CA PHE A 109 18.75 2.69 10.54
C PHE A 109 17.46 2.60 9.72
N LEU A 110 17.51 2.98 8.44
CA LEU A 110 16.38 2.96 7.53
C LEU A 110 15.90 1.53 7.27
N ILE A 111 16.82 0.59 6.96
CA ILE A 111 16.49 -0.83 6.78
C ILE A 111 15.85 -1.40 8.06
N ALA A 112 16.47 -1.18 9.22
CA ALA A 112 15.93 -1.69 10.48
C ALA A 112 14.52 -1.14 10.76
N THR A 113 14.28 0.13 10.40
CA THR A 113 12.96 0.75 10.50
C THR A 113 11.96 0.08 9.55
N PHE A 114 12.35 -0.21 8.31
CA PHE A 114 11.50 -0.89 7.33
C PHE A 114 11.11 -2.30 7.79
N GLU A 115 12.03 -3.07 8.35
CA GLU A 115 11.73 -4.42 8.87
C GLU A 115 10.72 -4.39 10.01
N ILE A 116 10.89 -3.47 10.98
CA ILE A 116 9.94 -3.29 12.09
C ILE A 116 8.57 -2.86 11.55
N LEU A 117 8.54 -1.91 10.62
CA LEU A 117 7.28 -1.45 10.02
C LEU A 117 6.59 -2.57 9.23
N ALA A 118 7.33 -3.31 8.41
CA ALA A 118 6.80 -4.45 7.66
C ALA A 118 6.18 -5.51 8.60
N PHE A 119 6.79 -5.72 9.77
CA PHE A 119 6.28 -6.65 10.77
C PHE A 119 4.95 -6.14 11.35
N LEU A 120 4.90 -4.84 11.69
CA LEU A 120 3.69 -4.21 12.22
C LEU A 120 2.54 -4.18 11.20
N VAL A 121 2.85 -3.96 9.91
CA VAL A 121 1.87 -4.07 8.82
C VAL A 121 1.36 -5.50 8.73
N LEU A 122 2.25 -6.50 8.67
CA LEU A 122 1.90 -7.91 8.59
C LEU A 122 1.01 -8.34 9.76
N PHE A 123 1.40 -7.97 10.98
CA PHE A 123 0.60 -8.21 12.19
C PHE A 123 -0.80 -7.59 12.09
N SER A 124 -0.88 -6.33 11.64
CA SER A 124 -2.16 -5.63 11.46
C SER A 124 -3.06 -6.31 10.41
N CYS A 125 -2.49 -6.77 9.29
CA CYS A 125 -3.21 -7.52 8.26
C CYS A 125 -3.76 -8.85 8.79
N VAL A 126 -2.97 -9.59 9.58
CA VAL A 126 -3.42 -10.83 10.23
C VAL A 126 -4.58 -10.57 11.19
N VAL A 127 -4.47 -9.55 12.05
CA VAL A 127 -5.56 -9.15 12.95
C VAL A 127 -6.82 -8.79 12.18
N PHE A 128 -6.70 -8.06 11.05
CA PHE A 128 -7.84 -7.73 10.20
C PHE A 128 -8.46 -8.94 9.49
N LEU A 129 -7.64 -9.89 9.03
CA LEU A 129 -8.13 -11.16 8.45
C LEU A 129 -8.89 -11.99 9.47
N ILE A 130 -8.36 -12.14 10.69
CA ILE A 130 -9.01 -12.82 11.81
C ILE A 130 -10.35 -12.14 12.12
N ARG A 131 -10.32 -10.81 12.28
CA ARG A 131 -11.52 -10.02 12.60
C ARG A 131 -12.61 -10.14 11.53
N ARG A 132 -12.22 -10.24 10.27
CA ARG A 132 -13.15 -10.34 9.13
C ARG A 132 -13.72 -11.74 8.95
N ASN A 133 -12.90 -12.78 9.05
CA ASN A 133 -13.27 -14.13 8.66
C ASN A 133 -13.62 -15.04 9.85
N ILE A 134 -13.03 -14.79 11.03
CA ILE A 134 -13.20 -15.64 12.22
C ILE A 134 -14.23 -15.05 13.20
N LEU A 135 -14.11 -13.77 13.55
CA LEU A 135 -14.94 -13.14 14.60
C LEU A 135 -16.42 -12.89 14.20
N LYS A 136 -16.83 -13.28 12.98
CA LYS A 136 -18.22 -13.24 12.47
C LYS A 136 -19.02 -11.98 12.85
N ILE A 137 -18.40 -10.80 12.77
CA ILE A 137 -19.03 -9.52 13.13
C ILE A 137 -20.19 -9.23 12.17
N LYS A 138 -21.38 -8.90 12.69
CA LYS A 138 -22.62 -8.69 11.90
C LYS A 138 -22.42 -7.80 10.66
N ARG A 139 -21.68 -6.70 10.77
CA ARG A 139 -21.37 -5.79 9.65
C ARG A 139 -20.66 -6.46 8.46
N PHE A 140 -19.90 -7.54 8.69
CA PHE A 140 -19.18 -8.25 7.63
C PHE A 140 -19.99 -9.39 7.00
N PHE A 141 -21.19 -9.66 7.53
CA PHE A 141 -22.10 -10.72 7.09
C PHE A 141 -23.54 -10.19 6.89
N GLY A 142 -23.71 -8.87 6.78
CA GLY A 142 -24.99 -8.23 6.49
C GLY A 142 -25.44 -8.44 5.04
N LYS A 143 -26.69 -8.04 4.73
CA LYS A 143 -27.28 -8.19 3.39
C LYS A 143 -26.51 -7.40 2.32
N GLU A 144 -25.85 -6.33 2.73
CA GLU A 144 -24.99 -5.48 1.91
C GLU A 144 -23.64 -6.13 1.52
N MET A 145 -23.20 -7.14 2.26
CA MET A 145 -21.92 -7.82 2.04
C MET A 145 -22.06 -8.95 1.00
N THR A 146 -22.21 -8.56 -0.27
CA THR A 146 -22.27 -9.51 -1.40
C THR A 146 -20.90 -10.15 -1.67
N LYS A 147 -20.85 -11.08 -2.65
CA LYS A 147 -19.64 -11.85 -2.98
C LYS A 147 -18.43 -10.98 -3.33
N TRP A 148 -18.64 -9.86 -4.04
CA TRP A 148 -17.56 -8.99 -4.50
C TRP A 148 -16.89 -8.21 -3.36
N PRO A 149 -17.59 -7.36 -2.58
CA PRO A 149 -16.96 -6.59 -1.50
C PRO A 149 -16.29 -7.46 -0.42
N LYS A 150 -16.81 -8.67 -0.20
CA LYS A 150 -16.22 -9.62 0.73
C LYS A 150 -14.89 -10.16 0.21
N THR A 151 -14.87 -10.58 -1.06
CA THR A 151 -13.66 -11.12 -1.70
C THR A 151 -12.60 -10.04 -1.88
N ASP A 152 -12.98 -8.86 -2.37
CA ASP A 152 -12.10 -7.72 -2.59
C ASP A 152 -11.32 -7.33 -1.31
N ALA A 153 -12.04 -7.20 -0.19
CA ALA A 153 -11.42 -6.85 1.08
C ALA A 153 -10.54 -7.97 1.69
N ASN A 154 -10.74 -9.24 1.31
CA ASN A 154 -9.83 -10.32 1.68
C ASN A 154 -8.61 -10.35 0.76
N LEU A 155 -8.81 -10.13 -0.54
CA LEU A 155 -7.74 -10.11 -1.54
C LEU A 155 -6.72 -9.03 -1.20
N ILE A 156 -7.16 -7.81 -0.87
CA ILE A 156 -6.21 -6.74 -0.54
C ILE A 156 -5.35 -7.11 0.67
N LEU A 157 -5.94 -7.63 1.75
CA LEU A 157 -5.19 -8.06 2.94
C LEU A 157 -4.23 -9.22 2.63
N ILE A 158 -4.64 -10.15 1.76
CA ILE A 158 -3.78 -11.27 1.32
C ILE A 158 -2.61 -10.74 0.49
N PHE A 159 -2.85 -9.82 -0.45
CA PHE A 159 -1.78 -9.20 -1.23
C PHE A 159 -0.82 -8.38 -0.36
N GLU A 160 -1.32 -7.67 0.64
CA GLU A 160 -0.48 -6.97 1.62
C GLU A 160 0.41 -7.95 2.41
N VAL A 161 -0.15 -9.09 2.85
CA VAL A 161 0.62 -10.16 3.51
C VAL A 161 1.71 -10.71 2.59
N PHE A 162 1.38 -11.01 1.32
CA PHE A 162 2.36 -11.46 0.34
C PHE A 162 3.45 -10.42 0.10
N LEU A 163 3.09 -9.14 -0.02
CA LEU A 163 4.03 -8.04 -0.24
C LEU A 163 4.99 -7.91 0.94
N MET A 164 4.49 -7.84 2.18
CA MET A 164 5.34 -7.74 3.38
C MET A 164 6.21 -8.99 3.56
N SER A 165 5.69 -10.17 3.25
CA SER A 165 6.47 -11.41 3.28
C SER A 165 7.59 -11.41 2.24
N ALA A 166 7.32 -10.90 1.04
CA ALA A 166 8.33 -10.76 0.00
C ALA A 166 9.44 -9.77 0.41
N PHE A 167 9.10 -8.68 1.09
CA PHE A 167 10.10 -7.76 1.68
C PHE A 167 11.00 -8.47 2.69
N PHE A 168 10.42 -9.25 3.62
CA PHE A 168 11.22 -10.02 4.58
C PHE A 168 12.12 -11.05 3.90
N LEU A 169 11.61 -11.77 2.91
CA LEU A 169 12.40 -12.74 2.16
C LEU A 169 13.52 -12.07 1.36
N MET A 170 13.26 -10.90 0.77
CA MET A 170 14.27 -10.10 0.09
C MET A 170 15.38 -9.73 1.06
N ASN A 171 15.06 -9.09 2.19
CA ASN A 171 16.07 -8.66 3.17
C ASN A 171 16.82 -9.84 3.81
N ALA A 172 16.16 -10.98 4.04
CA ALA A 172 16.81 -12.19 4.57
C ALA A 172 17.73 -12.87 3.56
N SER A 173 17.43 -12.79 2.26
CA SER A 173 18.25 -13.38 1.19
C SER A 173 19.42 -12.47 0.78
N ASP A 174 19.40 -11.23 1.25
CA ASP A 174 20.38 -10.20 0.93
C ASP A 174 21.50 -10.08 1.98
N GLN A 175 21.45 -10.92 3.03
CA GLN A 175 22.52 -11.14 4.00
C GLN A 175 23.57 -12.11 3.44
#